data_AF-A0A9J7BKC8-F1
#
_entry.id   AF-A0A9J7BKC8-F1
#
_cell.length_a   1.000
_cell.length_b   1.000
_cell.length_c   1.000
_cell.angle_alpha   90.00
_cell.angle_beta   90.00
_cell.angle_gamma   90.00
#
_symmetry.space_group_name_H-M   'P 1'
#
loop_
_entity.id
_entity.type
_entity.pdbx_description
1 polymer ?
#
loop_
_entity_poly.entity_id
_entity_poly.type
_entity_poly.pdbx_seq_one_letter_code
_entity_poly.pdbx_strand_id
1 'polypeptide(L)'
;MKKLSSALAAVVVLAAPITALAQNRVETPHRMQPNEHALNLPGATTIDAPPAGFDPITASDEELAYHGFPPRPNQATDGKAYASWAEAMQHSKTRVAPKLEQTNIFHGPAQMKKNATPAAVDSNPRLAAQPSNTYYSSNWSGYVATSGATSYGSSSYYYLINDMVVPIAQQRPGACTGGWAYGSEWNGIDGWGSGDVLQAGVEFDAYCSGSTRSAYYSAWYEWYPYGEVRIGGLPVTAGDDMFVEVWHTSATQGYAYIVNYNTNQSTTVGFTAPPGVSLVGNSAEWVVEAPTVGGSLATMVDYTRIPFWDSYAYTEAYTFYDVASSTPVDMEVGTSIVSYPEYLGIEAFTMHFQ
;
A
#
# COMPACT_ATOMS: atom_id res chain seq x y z
N MET A 1 70.85 17.08 -13.23
CA MET A 1 69.43 16.85 -13.56
C MET A 1 68.85 15.93 -12.50
N LYS A 2 67.93 16.45 -11.67
CA LYS A 2 67.27 15.73 -10.58
C LYS A 2 66.32 14.67 -11.17
N LYS A 3 66.41 13.41 -10.76
CA LYS A 3 65.33 12.43 -10.96
C LYS A 3 64.52 12.37 -9.68
N LEU A 4 63.33 12.97 -9.73
CA LEU A 4 62.32 12.86 -8.68
C LEU A 4 61.60 11.52 -8.80
N SER A 5 61.34 10.97 -7.62
CA SER A 5 60.36 9.95 -7.24
C SER A 5 58.98 10.19 -7.88
N SER A 6 58.28 9.09 -8.17
CA SER A 6 56.80 9.07 -8.21
C SER A 6 56.33 7.69 -7.79
N ALA A 7 56.12 7.53 -6.48
CA ALA A 7 55.34 6.42 -5.93
C ALA A 7 53.87 6.71 -6.22
N LEU A 8 53.22 5.82 -6.99
CA LEU A 8 51.79 5.88 -7.27
C LEU A 8 51.07 5.31 -6.04
N ALA A 9 50.58 6.18 -5.15
CA ALA A 9 49.68 5.79 -4.08
C ALA A 9 48.28 5.59 -4.67
N ALA A 10 47.87 4.34 -4.83
CA ALA A 10 46.48 3.99 -5.12
C ALA A 10 45.65 4.25 -3.85
N VAL A 11 44.86 5.32 -3.84
CA VAL A 11 43.84 5.55 -2.82
C VAL A 11 42.66 4.64 -3.16
N VAL A 12 42.62 3.47 -2.54
CA VAL A 12 41.41 2.66 -2.48
C VAL A 12 40.47 3.35 -1.50
N VAL A 13 39.48 4.09 -2.02
CA VAL A 13 38.34 4.52 -1.22
C VAL A 13 37.46 3.28 -1.02
N LEU A 14 37.69 2.57 0.08
CA LEU A 14 36.72 1.61 0.61
C LEU A 14 35.50 2.41 1.04
N ALA A 15 34.45 2.39 0.22
CA ALA A 15 33.10 2.73 0.67
C ALA A 15 32.75 1.72 1.77
N ALA A 16 32.80 2.15 3.02
CA ALA A 16 32.32 1.37 4.14
C ALA A 16 30.79 1.28 4.02
N PRO A 17 30.18 0.09 4.11
CA PRO A 17 28.75 -0.01 4.31
C PRO A 17 28.45 0.66 5.65
N ILE A 18 27.45 1.55 5.68
CA ILE A 18 26.94 2.11 6.93
C ILE A 18 26.16 0.98 7.63
N THR A 19 26.89 0.07 8.28
CA THR A 19 26.35 -0.91 9.21
C THR A 19 26.63 -0.43 10.63
N ALA A 20 25.66 0.28 11.21
CA ALA A 20 25.43 0.51 12.65
C ALA A 20 24.22 1.47 12.73
N LEU A 21 23.07 1.19 13.34
CA LEU A 21 22.79 0.47 14.58
C LEU A 21 21.37 -0.14 14.51
N ALA A 22 21.25 -1.46 14.38
CA ALA A 22 20.04 -2.17 14.78
C ALA A 22 20.18 -2.52 16.28
N GLN A 23 20.05 -1.51 17.13
CA GLN A 23 19.95 -1.68 18.59
C GLN A 23 18.88 -0.73 19.09
N ASN A 24 17.76 -1.29 19.57
CA ASN A 24 16.73 -0.65 20.39
C ASN A 24 16.62 0.87 20.20
N ARG A 25 15.99 1.33 19.11
CA ARG A 25 15.44 2.69 19.12
C ARG A 25 14.35 2.70 20.18
N VAL A 26 14.67 3.25 21.34
CA VAL A 26 13.66 3.87 22.21
C VAL A 26 12.81 4.75 21.30
N GLU A 27 11.50 4.54 21.30
CA GLU A 27 10.50 5.33 20.57
C GLU A 27 10.82 6.82 20.74
N THR A 28 11.55 7.37 19.78
CA THR A 28 11.84 8.80 19.79
C THR A 28 10.68 9.40 19.02
N PRO A 29 9.86 10.27 19.64
CA PRO A 29 8.76 10.90 18.95
C PRO A 29 9.26 11.51 17.64
N HIS A 30 8.54 11.28 16.55
CA HIS A 30 8.90 11.84 15.25
C HIS A 30 9.07 13.36 15.40
N ARG A 31 10.28 13.83 15.09
CA ARG A 31 10.59 15.25 15.15
C ARG A 31 10.32 15.83 13.78
N MET A 32 9.21 16.55 13.68
CA MET A 32 8.82 17.20 12.42
C MET A 32 9.96 18.03 11.85
N GLN A 33 10.14 17.91 10.54
CA GLN A 33 11.08 18.75 9.79
C GLN A 33 10.55 20.19 9.66
N PRO A 34 11.41 21.18 9.35
CA PRO A 34 10.98 22.59 9.24
C PRO A 34 9.88 22.86 8.20
N ASN A 35 9.72 21.99 7.22
CA ASN A 35 8.74 22.04 6.12
C ASN A 35 7.63 20.98 6.27
N GLU A 36 7.55 20.36 7.44
CA GLU A 36 6.51 19.42 7.79
C GLU A 36 5.50 20.09 8.73
N HIS A 37 4.21 19.85 8.46
CA HIS A 37 3.10 20.51 9.13
C HIS A 37 2.11 19.49 9.67
N ALA A 38 1.67 19.70 10.90
CA ALA A 38 0.57 18.93 11.47
C ALA A 38 -0.75 19.20 10.72
N LEU A 39 -1.53 18.15 10.52
CA LEU A 39 -2.88 18.21 9.95
C LEU A 39 -3.93 18.28 11.05
N ASN A 40 -5.22 18.25 10.67
CA ASN A 40 -6.35 18.37 11.60
C ASN A 40 -6.58 17.12 12.48
N LEU A 41 -5.93 16.00 12.18
CA LEU A 41 -6.02 14.77 12.98
C LEU A 41 -4.73 14.55 13.78
N PRO A 42 -4.81 14.11 15.06
CA PRO A 42 -3.64 13.82 15.87
C PRO A 42 -2.71 12.80 15.20
N GLY A 43 -1.41 13.07 15.23
CA GLY A 43 -0.39 12.19 14.65
C GLY A 43 -0.25 12.28 13.13
N ALA A 44 -1.16 12.97 12.43
CA ALA A 44 -1.10 13.14 10.99
C ALA A 44 -0.34 14.42 10.60
N THR A 45 0.54 14.30 9.60
CA THR A 45 1.36 15.40 9.06
C THR A 45 1.36 15.40 7.54
N THR A 46 1.71 16.53 6.94
CA THR A 46 2.01 16.68 5.51
C THR A 46 3.35 17.41 5.36
N ILE A 47 3.99 17.26 4.20
CA ILE A 47 5.20 18.00 3.85
C ILE A 47 4.87 19.03 2.77
N ASP A 48 5.48 20.21 2.85
CA ASP A 48 5.33 21.27 1.84
C ASP A 48 5.66 20.77 0.43
N ALA A 49 4.97 21.33 -0.56
CA ALA A 49 5.32 21.10 -1.95
C ALA A 49 6.79 21.48 -2.22
N PRO A 50 7.52 20.70 -3.04
CA PRO A 50 8.89 21.04 -3.37
C PRO A 50 8.96 22.39 -4.10
N PRO A 51 10.10 23.11 -4.01
CA PRO A 51 10.27 24.37 -4.72
C PRO A 51 10.20 24.19 -6.24
N ALA A 52 9.84 25.26 -6.95
CA ALA A 52 9.80 25.23 -8.41
C ALA A 52 11.16 24.81 -9.00
N GLY A 53 11.13 23.84 -9.91
CA GLY A 53 12.34 23.29 -10.55
C GLY A 53 13.03 22.16 -9.78
N PHE A 54 12.50 21.74 -8.62
CA PHE A 54 12.94 20.50 -7.99
C PHE A 54 12.67 19.31 -8.91
N ASP A 55 13.68 18.46 -9.09
CA ASP A 55 13.59 17.27 -9.92
C ASP A 55 13.76 16.01 -9.05
N PRO A 56 12.67 15.27 -8.75
CA PRO A 56 12.75 14.07 -7.95
C PRO A 56 13.56 12.95 -8.61
N ILE A 57 13.84 13.00 -9.91
CA ILE A 57 14.63 11.96 -10.58
C ILE A 57 16.12 12.09 -10.28
N THR A 58 16.61 13.31 -10.12
CA THR A 58 18.04 13.61 -9.95
C THR A 58 18.44 14.02 -8.53
N ALA A 59 17.47 14.32 -7.66
CA ALA A 59 17.68 14.63 -6.24
C ALA A 59 18.36 13.49 -5.46
N SER A 60 19.08 13.81 -4.38
CA SER A 60 19.56 12.80 -3.42
C SER A 60 18.42 12.20 -2.60
N ASP A 61 18.65 11.05 -1.97
CA ASP A 61 17.62 10.41 -1.13
C ASP A 61 17.29 11.26 0.10
N GLU A 62 18.25 12.04 0.63
CA GLU A 62 17.99 13.02 1.69
C GLU A 62 17.13 14.18 1.21
N GLU A 63 17.33 14.68 -0.01
CA GLU A 63 16.50 15.72 -0.61
C GLU A 63 15.08 15.21 -0.89
N LEU A 64 14.94 13.98 -1.37
CA LEU A 64 13.65 13.33 -1.55
C LEU A 64 12.89 13.23 -0.22
N ALA A 65 13.55 12.68 0.81
CA ALA A 65 12.96 12.56 2.14
C ALA A 65 12.59 13.92 2.73
N TYR A 66 13.44 14.94 2.54
CA TYR A 66 13.14 16.30 2.97
C TYR A 66 11.88 16.84 2.29
N HIS A 67 11.68 16.57 1.00
CA HIS A 67 10.50 17.02 0.24
C HIS A 67 9.31 16.05 0.26
N GLY A 68 9.35 15.04 1.14
CA GLY A 68 8.25 14.08 1.32
C GLY A 68 7.99 13.20 0.11
N PHE A 69 9.02 12.89 -0.67
CA PHE A 69 9.00 11.85 -1.68
C PHE A 69 9.30 10.50 -1.05
N PRO A 70 8.76 9.41 -1.61
CA PRO A 70 8.89 8.11 -1.00
C PRO A 70 10.28 7.51 -1.30
N PRO A 71 10.70 6.46 -0.55
CA PRO A 71 11.97 5.78 -0.76
C PRO A 71 12.22 5.40 -2.22
N ARG A 72 13.44 5.64 -2.71
CA ARG A 72 13.80 5.36 -4.10
C ARG A 72 14.39 3.94 -4.22
N PRO A 73 13.84 3.07 -5.09
CA PRO A 73 14.47 1.79 -5.42
C PRO A 73 15.84 1.96 -6.09
N ASN A 74 16.76 1.03 -5.86
CA ASN A 74 18.10 1.11 -6.42
C ASN A 74 18.09 0.78 -7.92
N GLN A 75 18.40 1.78 -8.77
CA GLN A 75 18.38 1.64 -10.22
C GLN A 75 19.32 0.55 -10.76
N ALA A 76 20.46 0.31 -10.11
CA ALA A 76 21.47 -0.62 -10.59
C ALA A 76 21.12 -2.09 -10.29
N THR A 77 20.46 -2.35 -9.17
CA THR A 77 20.04 -3.70 -8.78
C THR A 77 18.62 -4.01 -9.22
N ASP A 78 17.73 -3.01 -9.23
CA ASP A 78 16.28 -3.19 -9.37
C ASP A 78 15.69 -2.19 -10.38
N GLY A 79 16.19 -2.24 -11.61
CA GLY A 79 15.83 -1.29 -12.67
C GLY A 79 14.34 -1.23 -13.01
N LYS A 80 13.57 -2.32 -12.82
CA LYS A 80 12.11 -2.32 -13.02
C LYS A 80 11.40 -1.52 -11.93
N ALA A 81 11.69 -1.80 -10.66
CA ALA A 81 11.17 -1.06 -9.52
C ALA A 81 11.51 0.44 -9.61
N TYR A 82 12.75 0.76 -9.99
CA TYR A 82 13.14 2.16 -10.22
C TYR A 82 12.34 2.81 -11.35
N ALA A 83 12.02 2.08 -12.42
CA ALA A 83 11.27 2.64 -13.55
C ALA A 83 9.83 2.99 -13.17
N SER A 84 9.12 2.12 -12.43
CA SER A 84 7.78 2.38 -11.89
C SER A 84 7.81 3.58 -10.93
N TRP A 85 8.72 3.59 -9.96
CA TRP A 85 8.90 4.73 -9.06
C TRP A 85 9.18 6.04 -9.82
N ALA A 86 10.06 6.00 -10.83
CA ALA A 86 10.40 7.18 -11.63
C ALA A 86 9.22 7.70 -12.45
N GLU A 87 8.37 6.82 -12.98
CA GLU A 87 7.12 7.19 -13.63
C GLU A 87 6.19 7.92 -12.66
N ALA A 88 6.00 7.36 -11.45
CA ALA A 88 5.19 7.99 -10.41
C ALA A 88 5.70 9.40 -10.04
N MET A 89 7.02 9.56 -9.94
CA MET A 89 7.65 10.85 -9.68
C MET A 89 7.44 11.85 -10.82
N GLN A 90 7.47 11.40 -12.08
CA GLN A 90 7.18 12.26 -13.25
C GLN A 90 5.72 12.69 -13.32
N HIS A 91 4.79 11.86 -12.81
CA HIS A 91 3.37 12.20 -12.69
C HIS A 91 3.07 13.06 -11.45
N SER A 92 3.98 13.19 -10.50
CA SER A 92 3.85 14.00 -9.29
C SER A 92 4.06 15.51 -9.53
N LYS A 93 3.39 16.07 -10.54
CA LYS A 93 3.59 17.47 -10.99
C LYS A 93 2.99 18.50 -10.04
N THR A 94 1.87 18.14 -9.40
CA THR A 94 1.18 19.02 -8.45
C THR A 94 1.00 18.30 -7.12
N ARG A 95 1.71 18.77 -6.08
CA ARG A 95 1.45 18.32 -4.71
C ARG A 95 0.18 18.98 -4.20
N VAL A 96 -0.82 18.17 -3.86
CA VAL A 96 -2.04 18.63 -3.18
C VAL A 96 -1.87 18.53 -1.67
N ALA A 97 -2.29 19.55 -0.94
CA ALA A 97 -2.34 19.48 0.52
C ALA A 97 -3.54 18.62 0.94
N PRO A 98 -3.33 17.56 1.73
CA PRO A 98 -4.40 16.64 2.11
C PRO A 98 -5.42 17.31 3.03
N LYS A 99 -6.71 17.02 2.81
CA LYS A 99 -7.82 17.39 3.70
C LYS A 99 -8.36 16.13 4.34
N LEU A 100 -8.10 15.93 5.62
CA LEU A 100 -8.38 14.66 6.27
C LEU A 100 -9.79 14.59 6.85
N GLU A 101 -10.50 13.50 6.57
CA GLU A 101 -11.79 13.15 7.15
C GLU A 101 -11.71 11.75 7.77
N GLN A 102 -11.83 11.68 9.10
CA GLN A 102 -11.92 10.41 9.82
C GLN A 102 -13.28 9.76 9.54
N THR A 103 -13.28 8.47 9.20
CA THR A 103 -14.50 7.70 8.96
C THR A 103 -14.77 6.68 10.07
N ASN A 104 -15.88 5.94 9.93
CA ASN A 104 -16.23 4.78 10.76
C ASN A 104 -16.06 3.47 9.97
N ILE A 105 -15.21 3.49 8.95
CA ILE A 105 -14.81 2.34 8.14
C ILE A 105 -13.47 1.85 8.68
N PHE A 106 -13.28 0.54 8.74
CA PHE A 106 -12.05 -0.08 9.26
C PHE A 106 -11.57 -1.17 8.31
N HIS A 107 -10.32 -1.06 7.87
CA HIS A 107 -9.60 -2.05 7.07
C HIS A 107 -8.74 -2.87 8.04
N GLY A 108 -9.28 -4.00 8.47
CA GLY A 108 -8.69 -4.78 9.56
C GLY A 108 -7.83 -5.93 9.07
N PRO A 109 -7.12 -6.60 9.99
CA PRO A 109 -6.36 -7.83 9.69
C PRO A 109 -7.18 -8.89 8.95
N ALA A 110 -6.49 -9.76 8.21
CA ALA A 110 -7.11 -10.85 7.46
C ALA A 110 -7.95 -11.76 8.37
N GLN A 111 -9.22 -11.94 8.04
CA GLN A 111 -10.13 -12.83 8.74
C GLN A 111 -10.05 -14.25 8.18
N MET A 112 -8.98 -14.95 8.57
CA MET A 112 -8.62 -16.27 8.07
C MET A 112 -9.71 -17.34 8.22
N LYS A 113 -9.89 -18.13 7.16
CA LYS A 113 -10.71 -19.35 7.13
C LYS A 113 -9.81 -20.59 7.14
N LYS A 114 -10.24 -21.64 7.86
CA LYS A 114 -9.42 -22.85 8.03
C LYS A 114 -9.28 -23.70 6.77
N ASN A 115 -10.26 -23.69 5.85
CA ASN A 115 -10.25 -24.45 4.59
C ASN A 115 -11.16 -23.79 3.55
N ALA A 116 -10.80 -23.91 2.27
CA ALA A 116 -11.71 -23.66 1.15
C ALA A 116 -12.96 -24.55 1.25
N THR A 117 -14.12 -24.04 0.84
CA THR A 117 -15.22 -24.93 0.45
C THR A 117 -15.04 -25.46 -0.98
N PRO A 118 -14.95 -26.80 -1.21
CA PRO A 118 -14.77 -27.37 -2.55
C PRO A 118 -15.86 -26.97 -3.56
N ALA A 119 -17.09 -26.75 -3.08
CA ALA A 119 -18.23 -26.39 -3.92
C ALA A 119 -18.06 -25.04 -4.64
N ALA A 120 -17.31 -24.10 -4.07
CA ALA A 120 -17.03 -22.83 -4.73
C ALA A 120 -16.05 -23.01 -5.91
N VAL A 121 -15.08 -23.91 -5.77
CA VAL A 121 -14.08 -24.25 -6.79
C VAL A 121 -14.71 -25.00 -7.97
N ASP A 122 -15.62 -25.94 -7.71
CA ASP A 122 -16.21 -26.81 -8.74
C ASP A 122 -17.07 -26.07 -9.79
N SER A 123 -17.54 -24.86 -9.48
CA SER A 123 -18.44 -24.09 -10.35
C SER A 123 -17.75 -23.04 -11.22
N ASN A 124 -16.51 -22.66 -10.89
CA ASN A 124 -15.75 -21.62 -11.61
C ASN A 124 -14.38 -22.16 -12.08
N PRO A 125 -14.17 -22.33 -13.41
CA PRO A 125 -12.91 -22.83 -13.96
C PRO A 125 -11.66 -22.00 -13.59
N ARG A 126 -11.82 -20.70 -13.30
CA ARG A 126 -10.71 -19.85 -12.86
C ARG A 126 -10.29 -20.13 -11.42
N LEU A 127 -11.25 -20.44 -10.55
CA LEU A 127 -10.96 -20.89 -9.18
C LEU A 127 -10.28 -22.26 -9.18
N ALA A 128 -10.69 -23.15 -10.09
CA ALA A 128 -10.02 -24.44 -10.27
C ALA A 128 -8.56 -24.33 -10.77
N ALA A 129 -8.17 -23.18 -11.35
CA ALA A 129 -6.81 -22.90 -11.79
C ALA A 129 -5.94 -22.27 -10.69
N GLN A 130 -6.51 -21.93 -9.53
CA GLN A 130 -5.74 -21.32 -8.44
C GLN A 130 -4.67 -22.29 -7.89
N PRO A 131 -3.52 -21.76 -7.44
CA PRO A 131 -2.49 -22.56 -6.80
C PRO A 131 -3.01 -23.34 -5.57
N SER A 132 -2.48 -24.54 -5.34
CA SER A 132 -2.89 -25.37 -4.21
C SER A 132 -2.56 -24.78 -2.83
N ASN A 133 -1.68 -23.78 -2.77
CA ASN A 133 -1.32 -23.05 -1.55
C ASN A 133 -2.19 -21.83 -1.28
N THR A 134 -3.28 -21.61 -2.04
CA THR A 134 -4.21 -20.48 -1.83
C THR A 134 -4.83 -20.50 -0.43
N TYR A 135 -4.80 -19.35 0.24
CA TYR A 135 -5.48 -19.12 1.51
C TYR A 135 -6.86 -18.50 1.31
N TYR A 136 -7.65 -18.46 2.38
CA TYR A 136 -9.03 -17.97 2.36
C TYR A 136 -9.26 -17.00 3.51
N SER A 137 -9.91 -15.88 3.22
CA SER A 137 -10.27 -14.84 4.19
C SER A 137 -11.73 -14.42 3.98
N SER A 138 -12.46 -14.02 5.03
CA SER A 138 -13.81 -13.45 4.84
C SER A 138 -13.84 -12.00 4.40
N ASN A 139 -12.74 -11.27 4.53
CA ASN A 139 -12.67 -9.85 4.18
C ASN A 139 -11.62 -9.52 3.12
N TRP A 140 -10.60 -10.36 2.90
CA TRP A 140 -9.52 -10.07 1.96
C TRP A 140 -9.54 -11.01 0.76
N SER A 141 -9.17 -10.48 -0.40
CA SER A 141 -8.61 -11.23 -1.53
C SER A 141 -7.33 -10.53 -1.99
N GLY A 142 -6.39 -11.27 -2.57
CA GLY A 142 -5.17 -10.71 -3.13
C GLY A 142 -3.92 -11.52 -2.86
N TYR A 143 -2.79 -10.88 -2.66
CA TYR A 143 -1.52 -11.57 -2.37
C TYR A 143 -0.94 -11.11 -1.04
N VAL A 144 -0.34 -12.06 -0.33
CA VAL A 144 0.42 -11.80 0.91
C VAL A 144 1.82 -12.41 0.82
N ALA A 145 2.82 -11.59 1.11
CA ALA A 145 4.21 -12.00 1.29
C ALA A 145 4.53 -12.02 2.79
N THR A 146 5.24 -13.05 3.27
CA THR A 146 5.66 -13.14 4.68
C THR A 146 7.17 -13.17 4.81
N SER A 147 7.74 -12.33 5.68
CA SER A 147 9.19 -12.22 5.86
C SER A 147 9.74 -13.13 6.98
N GLY A 148 8.86 -13.69 7.81
CA GLY A 148 9.22 -14.44 9.01
C GLY A 148 9.66 -13.58 10.20
N ALA A 149 9.51 -12.25 10.11
CA ALA A 149 9.75 -11.36 11.25
C ALA A 149 8.80 -11.68 12.42
N THR A 150 9.34 -11.70 13.64
CA THR A 150 8.55 -11.86 14.88
C THR A 150 8.61 -10.61 15.78
N SER A 151 9.39 -9.62 15.36
CA SER A 151 9.55 -8.31 16.00
C SER A 151 10.12 -7.33 14.96
N TYR A 152 9.87 -6.04 15.13
CA TYR A 152 10.45 -5.00 14.29
C TYR A 152 11.97 -5.11 14.17
N GLY A 153 12.50 -5.07 12.94
CA GLY A 153 13.95 -5.17 12.68
C GLY A 153 14.27 -5.40 11.22
N SER A 154 15.45 -5.96 10.93
CA SER A 154 15.98 -6.11 9.56
C SER A 154 15.12 -6.96 8.62
N SER A 155 14.33 -7.88 9.16
CA SER A 155 13.41 -8.71 8.38
C SER A 155 12.02 -8.08 8.21
N SER A 156 11.75 -6.96 8.88
CA SER A 156 10.48 -6.25 8.71
C SER A 156 10.39 -5.69 7.30
N TYR A 157 9.21 -5.75 6.68
CA TYR A 157 8.94 -4.98 5.47
C TYR A 157 9.12 -3.49 5.76
N TYR A 158 9.80 -2.78 4.87
CA TYR A 158 10.16 -1.36 4.97
C TYR A 158 9.21 -0.51 4.13
N TYR A 159 9.14 -0.78 2.82
CA TYR A 159 8.19 -0.14 1.92
C TYR A 159 7.63 -1.15 0.93
N LEU A 160 6.45 -0.82 0.40
CA LEU A 160 5.81 -1.56 -0.67
C LEU A 160 5.03 -0.61 -1.58
N ILE A 161 4.92 -1.03 -2.83
CA ILE A 161 4.39 -0.24 -3.95
C ILE A 161 3.31 -1.06 -4.65
N ASN A 162 2.37 -0.34 -5.26
CA ASN A 162 1.37 -0.88 -6.16
C ASN A 162 0.82 0.21 -7.07
N ASP A 163 0.69 -0.10 -8.35
CA ASP A 163 -0.12 0.64 -9.31
C ASP A 163 -1.45 -0.11 -9.55
N MET A 164 -2.56 0.60 -9.45
CA MET A 164 -3.91 0.02 -9.57
C MET A 164 -4.89 0.94 -10.30
N VAL A 165 -5.93 0.33 -10.87
CA VAL A 165 -7.01 1.06 -11.55
C VAL A 165 -8.25 1.11 -10.68
N VAL A 166 -8.73 2.32 -10.42
CA VAL A 166 -9.97 2.54 -9.68
C VAL A 166 -11.14 1.87 -10.40
N PRO A 167 -11.87 0.93 -9.78
CA PRO A 167 -12.96 0.22 -10.45
C PRO A 167 -14.15 1.11 -10.75
N ILE A 168 -15.04 0.59 -11.61
CA ILE A 168 -16.43 1.02 -11.61
C ILE A 168 -17.13 0.33 -10.43
N ALA A 169 -17.45 1.09 -9.39
CA ALA A 169 -18.24 0.61 -8.26
C ALA A 169 -19.73 0.50 -8.62
N GLN A 170 -20.27 -0.70 -8.52
CA GLN A 170 -21.70 -0.94 -8.70
C GLN A 170 -22.26 -1.92 -7.68
N GLN A 171 -23.57 -1.86 -7.46
CA GLN A 171 -24.29 -2.88 -6.71
C GLN A 171 -24.43 -4.13 -7.57
N ARG A 172 -24.33 -5.32 -6.96
CA ARG A 172 -24.51 -6.58 -7.69
C ARG A 172 -25.84 -6.56 -8.45
N PRO A 173 -25.91 -7.12 -9.67
CA PRO A 173 -27.17 -7.26 -10.38
C PRO A 173 -28.25 -7.91 -9.51
N GLY A 174 -29.38 -7.21 -9.35
CA GLY A 174 -30.50 -7.66 -8.52
C GLY A 174 -30.39 -7.38 -7.00
N ALA A 175 -29.25 -6.88 -6.51
CA ALA A 175 -29.01 -6.66 -5.07
C ALA A 175 -29.40 -5.27 -4.55
N CYS A 176 -30.37 -4.58 -5.17
CA CYS A 176 -30.77 -3.24 -4.72
C CYS A 176 -31.63 -3.27 -3.45
N THR A 177 -30.99 -3.50 -2.31
CA THR A 177 -31.63 -3.72 -1.01
C THR A 177 -31.87 -2.45 -0.21
N GLY A 178 -31.43 -1.28 -0.70
CA GLY A 178 -31.62 0.01 -0.03
C GLY A 178 -30.47 0.36 0.92
N GLY A 179 -29.30 0.67 0.36
CA GLY A 179 -28.11 0.99 1.16
C GLY A 179 -26.83 1.08 0.33
N TRP A 180 -25.71 1.08 1.05
CA TRP A 180 -24.36 1.09 0.51
C TRP A 180 -23.76 -0.32 0.51
N ALA A 181 -23.03 -0.64 -0.55
CA ALA A 181 -22.03 -1.69 -0.59
C ALA A 181 -20.66 -1.00 -0.63
N TYR A 182 -19.67 -1.63 -0.02
CA TYR A 182 -18.36 -1.05 0.21
C TYR A 182 -17.28 -1.97 -0.34
N GLY A 183 -16.16 -1.38 -0.72
CA GLY A 183 -14.96 -2.10 -1.09
C GLY A 183 -13.77 -1.14 -1.17
N SER A 184 -12.59 -1.69 -1.07
CA SER A 184 -11.35 -0.93 -1.23
C SER A 184 -10.25 -1.76 -1.86
N GLU A 185 -9.30 -1.07 -2.47
CA GLU A 185 -8.06 -1.61 -3.03
C GLU A 185 -6.89 -0.89 -2.36
N TRP A 186 -5.92 -1.64 -1.87
CA TRP A 186 -4.85 -1.08 -1.04
C TRP A 186 -3.62 -1.97 -0.99
N ASN A 187 -2.52 -1.38 -0.53
CA ASN A 187 -1.32 -2.11 -0.11
C ASN A 187 -0.94 -1.73 1.32
N GLY A 188 -0.41 -2.70 2.06
CA GLY A 188 -0.10 -2.52 3.48
C GLY A 188 0.97 -3.45 4.03
N ILE A 189 1.39 -3.12 5.24
CA ILE A 189 2.33 -3.88 6.07
C ILE A 189 1.57 -4.36 7.31
N ASP A 190 1.86 -5.60 7.73
CA ASP A 190 1.20 -6.30 8.84
C ASP A 190 -0.23 -6.80 8.51
N GLY A 191 -1.11 -7.04 9.46
CA GLY A 191 -2.46 -7.59 9.23
C GLY A 191 -2.55 -9.07 8.88
N TRP A 192 -1.45 -9.73 8.49
CA TRP A 192 -1.39 -11.18 8.33
C TRP A 192 -0.61 -11.83 9.48
N GLY A 193 -1.33 -12.26 10.52
CA GLY A 193 -0.72 -12.82 11.73
C GLY A 193 -0.29 -11.77 12.77
N SER A 194 -0.40 -10.49 12.44
CA SER A 194 -0.29 -9.32 13.30
C SER A 194 -1.66 -8.67 13.54
N GLY A 195 -1.77 -7.88 14.61
CA GLY A 195 -3.03 -7.28 15.06
C GLY A 195 -3.29 -5.86 14.56
N ASP A 196 -2.29 -5.26 13.90
CA ASP A 196 -2.30 -3.94 13.28
C ASP A 196 -2.06 -4.05 11.78
N VAL A 197 -2.32 -2.96 11.04
CA VAL A 197 -2.04 -2.85 9.61
C VAL A 197 -1.71 -1.39 9.30
N LEU A 198 -0.54 -1.13 8.70
CA LEU A 198 -0.14 0.17 8.16
C LEU A 198 -0.40 0.16 6.64
N GLN A 199 -1.28 1.02 6.15
CA GLN A 199 -1.84 0.84 4.80
C GLN A 199 -2.40 2.14 4.21
N ALA A 200 -2.51 2.15 2.89
CA ALA A 200 -3.18 3.20 2.12
C ALA A 200 -3.73 2.64 0.81
N GLY A 201 -4.71 3.34 0.25
CA GLY A 201 -5.38 2.88 -0.96
C GLY A 201 -6.51 3.76 -1.41
N VAL A 202 -7.44 3.14 -2.14
CA VAL A 202 -8.65 3.78 -2.66
C VAL A 202 -9.87 2.97 -2.21
N GLU A 203 -10.88 3.66 -1.68
CA GLU A 203 -12.21 3.08 -1.46
C GLU A 203 -13.09 3.29 -2.70
N PHE A 204 -14.01 2.38 -2.91
CA PHE A 204 -14.94 2.39 -4.03
C PHE A 204 -16.31 1.85 -3.57
N ASP A 205 -17.21 2.75 -3.21
CA ASP A 205 -18.52 2.39 -2.68
C ASP A 205 -19.62 2.54 -3.72
N ALA A 206 -20.67 1.72 -3.61
CA ALA A 206 -21.86 1.82 -4.44
C ALA A 206 -23.14 1.89 -3.61
N TYR A 207 -23.92 2.94 -3.79
CA TYR A 207 -25.24 3.09 -3.21
C TYR A 207 -26.33 2.65 -4.17
N CYS A 208 -27.34 1.93 -3.67
CA CYS A 208 -28.63 2.00 -4.32
C CYS A 208 -29.86 1.82 -3.44
N SER A 209 -30.92 2.55 -3.82
CA SER A 209 -32.27 2.45 -3.28
C SER A 209 -33.30 2.79 -4.35
N GLY A 210 -34.20 1.86 -4.66
CA GLY A 210 -35.18 2.03 -5.74
C GLY A 210 -34.50 2.26 -7.09
N SER A 211 -34.73 3.43 -7.71
CA SER A 211 -34.07 3.87 -8.95
C SER A 211 -32.82 4.73 -8.71
N THR A 212 -32.53 5.12 -7.47
CA THR A 212 -31.38 5.97 -7.13
C THR A 212 -30.11 5.13 -7.11
N ARG A 213 -29.07 5.59 -7.81
CA ARG A 213 -27.75 4.96 -7.90
C ARG A 213 -26.69 6.04 -7.73
N SER A 214 -25.65 5.77 -6.95
CA SER A 214 -24.45 6.61 -6.89
C SER A 214 -23.24 5.75 -6.55
N ALA A 215 -22.07 6.19 -6.99
CA ALA A 215 -20.78 5.65 -6.57
C ALA A 215 -20.02 6.72 -5.78
N TYR A 216 -19.13 6.29 -4.90
CA TYR A 216 -18.25 7.16 -4.13
C TYR A 216 -16.83 6.59 -4.15
N TYR A 217 -15.85 7.47 -4.29
CA TYR A 217 -14.44 7.11 -4.35
C TYR A 217 -13.63 8.11 -3.53
N SER A 218 -12.64 7.62 -2.80
CA SER A 218 -11.65 8.46 -2.12
C SER A 218 -10.35 7.71 -1.96
N ALA A 219 -9.23 8.42 -2.05
CA ALA A 219 -7.97 7.95 -1.49
C ALA A 219 -8.07 7.98 0.04
N TRP A 220 -7.33 7.10 0.71
CA TRP A 220 -7.31 7.01 2.16
C TRP A 220 -5.99 6.45 2.69
N TYR A 221 -5.75 6.64 3.99
CA TYR A 221 -4.73 5.94 4.75
C TYR A 221 -5.32 5.41 6.06
N GLU A 222 -4.71 4.36 6.62
CA GLU A 222 -5.11 3.80 7.91
C GLU A 222 -3.90 3.21 8.64
N TRP A 223 -3.89 3.37 9.96
CA TRP A 223 -3.10 2.49 10.83
C TRP A 223 -4.04 1.82 11.82
N TYR A 224 -4.48 0.61 11.47
CA TYR A 224 -5.43 -0.15 12.29
C TYR A 224 -4.84 -0.39 13.69
N PRO A 225 -5.60 -0.25 14.79
CA PRO A 225 -7.07 -0.19 14.91
C PRO A 225 -7.70 1.20 14.86
N TYR A 226 -7.00 2.26 14.46
CA TYR A 226 -7.71 3.47 14.02
C TYR A 226 -8.42 3.19 12.71
N GLY A 227 -9.59 3.81 12.52
CA GLY A 227 -10.34 3.65 11.28
C GLY A 227 -9.73 4.46 10.14
N GLU A 228 -10.21 4.17 8.95
CA GLU A 228 -9.85 4.83 7.71
C GLU A 228 -9.95 6.36 7.83
N VAL A 229 -8.95 7.03 7.24
CA VAL A 229 -8.94 8.47 7.06
C VAL A 229 -8.92 8.79 5.57
N ARG A 230 -10.02 9.38 5.09
CA ARG A 230 -10.14 9.87 3.71
C ARG A 230 -9.22 11.06 3.48
N ILE A 231 -8.57 11.06 2.31
CA ILE A 231 -7.69 12.13 1.85
C ILE A 231 -8.42 12.94 0.79
N GLY A 232 -9.09 14.00 1.22
CA GLY A 232 -9.65 15.00 0.32
C GLY A 232 -8.58 15.86 -0.35
N GLY A 233 -8.91 16.40 -1.52
CA GLY A 233 -8.02 17.28 -2.30
C GLY A 233 -7.29 16.56 -3.44
N LEU A 234 -7.08 15.25 -3.32
CA LEU A 234 -6.68 14.39 -4.44
C LEU A 234 -7.96 13.84 -5.10
N PRO A 235 -8.28 14.21 -6.35
CA PRO A 235 -9.43 13.68 -7.06
C PRO A 235 -9.22 12.20 -7.38
N VAL A 236 -10.25 11.41 -7.19
CA VAL A 236 -10.27 9.97 -7.50
C VAL A 236 -11.59 9.67 -8.20
N THR A 237 -11.51 9.05 -9.37
CA THR A 237 -12.66 8.65 -10.18
C THR A 237 -12.44 7.28 -10.80
N ALA A 238 -13.53 6.58 -11.14
CA ALA A 238 -13.45 5.29 -11.83
C ALA A 238 -12.62 5.39 -13.12
N GLY A 239 -11.68 4.46 -13.29
CA GLY A 239 -10.75 4.40 -14.40
C GLY A 239 -9.49 5.25 -14.23
N ASP A 240 -9.31 5.92 -13.10
CA ASP A 240 -8.03 6.53 -12.77
C ASP A 240 -6.96 5.47 -12.49
N ASP A 241 -5.75 5.76 -12.94
CA ASP A 241 -4.55 4.98 -12.70
C ASP A 241 -3.79 5.59 -11.50
N MET A 242 -3.58 4.77 -10.48
CA MET A 242 -3.21 5.19 -9.14
C MET A 242 -1.95 4.47 -8.66
N PHE A 243 -0.92 5.23 -8.33
CA PHE A 243 0.24 4.74 -7.60
C PHE A 243 0.04 4.92 -6.10
N VAL A 244 0.34 3.88 -5.33
CA VAL A 244 0.36 3.94 -3.87
C VAL A 244 1.64 3.31 -3.34
N GLU A 245 2.38 4.10 -2.56
CA GLU A 245 3.51 3.63 -1.77
C GLU A 245 3.27 3.88 -0.29
N VAL A 246 3.48 2.82 0.50
CA VAL A 246 3.44 2.85 1.96
C VAL A 246 4.82 2.50 2.49
N TRP A 247 5.31 3.28 3.45
CA TRP A 247 6.57 2.99 4.14
C TRP A 247 6.55 3.48 5.57
N HIS A 248 7.58 3.12 6.34
CA HIS A 248 7.78 3.62 7.70
C HIS A 248 9.23 4.06 7.94
N THR A 249 9.44 4.87 8.97
CA THR A 249 10.79 5.26 9.44
C THR A 249 11.08 4.76 10.86
N SER A 250 10.08 4.14 11.48
CA SER A 250 10.17 3.42 12.74
C SER A 250 8.93 2.53 12.90
N ALA A 251 8.92 1.66 13.92
CA ALA A 251 7.76 0.84 14.24
C ALA A 251 6.47 1.62 14.55
N THR A 252 6.53 2.95 14.75
CA THR A 252 5.39 3.79 15.12
C THR A 252 5.22 5.04 14.25
N GLN A 253 5.99 5.19 13.17
CA GLN A 253 5.89 6.32 12.23
C GLN A 253 5.85 5.81 10.79
N GLY A 254 4.70 5.98 10.14
CA GLY A 254 4.39 5.53 8.79
C GLY A 254 4.09 6.70 7.88
N TYR A 255 4.02 6.40 6.58
CA TYR A 255 3.74 7.36 5.53
C TYR A 255 2.99 6.68 4.39
N ALA A 256 2.18 7.48 3.70
CA ALA A 256 1.55 7.13 2.43
C ALA A 256 1.90 8.18 1.39
N TYR A 257 2.24 7.74 0.19
CA TYR A 257 2.42 8.58 -0.99
C TYR A 257 1.50 8.06 -2.08
N ILE A 258 0.60 8.92 -2.56
CA ILE A 258 -0.41 8.53 -3.55
C ILE A 258 -0.31 9.48 -4.73
N VAL A 259 -0.26 8.93 -5.93
CA VAL A 259 -0.29 9.68 -7.20
C VAL A 259 -1.49 9.25 -8.01
N ASN A 260 -2.23 10.21 -8.54
CA ASN A 260 -3.19 9.96 -9.61
C ASN A 260 -2.51 10.33 -10.94
N TYR A 261 -2.18 9.34 -11.75
CA TYR A 261 -1.47 9.53 -13.02
C TYR A 261 -2.30 10.33 -14.03
N ASN A 262 -3.62 10.14 -14.02
CA ASN A 262 -4.55 10.82 -14.92
C ASN A 262 -4.56 12.34 -14.67
N THR A 263 -4.49 12.77 -13.41
CA THR A 263 -4.52 14.18 -13.04
C THR A 263 -3.15 14.81 -12.84
N ASN A 264 -2.08 14.00 -12.79
CA ASN A 264 -0.72 14.40 -12.44
C ASN A 264 -0.66 15.11 -11.07
N GLN A 265 -1.44 14.61 -10.13
CA GLN A 265 -1.50 15.12 -8.77
C GLN A 265 -1.00 14.05 -7.80
N SER A 266 -0.28 14.49 -6.77
CA SER A 266 0.16 13.61 -5.70
C SER A 266 -0.09 14.22 -4.33
N THR A 267 -0.18 13.36 -3.32
CA THR A 267 -0.27 13.75 -1.91
C THR A 267 0.68 12.90 -1.10
N THR A 268 1.12 13.42 0.05
CA THR A 268 1.85 12.63 1.05
C THR A 268 1.27 12.91 2.40
N VAL A 269 1.11 11.86 3.19
CA VAL A 269 0.66 11.94 4.57
C VAL A 269 1.63 11.14 5.42
N GLY A 270 2.21 11.77 6.43
CA GLY A 270 2.85 11.08 7.54
C GLY A 270 1.83 10.81 8.64
N PHE A 271 1.89 9.65 9.28
CA PHE A 271 0.96 9.31 10.36
C PHE A 271 1.57 8.33 11.37
N THR A 272 1.19 8.50 12.64
CA THR A 272 1.73 7.70 13.75
C THR A 272 0.80 6.56 14.15
N ALA A 273 1.40 5.47 14.63
CA ALA A 273 0.64 4.35 15.20
C ALA A 273 -0.25 4.77 16.38
N PRO A 274 -1.40 4.10 16.58
CA PRO A 274 -2.18 4.24 17.80
C PRO A 274 -1.36 3.92 19.06
N PRO A 275 -1.67 4.50 20.23
CA PRO A 275 -0.96 4.19 21.47
C PRO A 275 -0.95 2.68 21.78
N GLY A 276 0.24 2.12 22.01
CA GLY A 276 0.42 0.69 22.30
C GLY A 276 0.44 -0.22 21.08
N VAL A 277 0.42 0.35 19.87
CA VAL A 277 0.57 -0.36 18.60
C VAL A 277 1.96 -0.06 18.03
N SER A 278 2.59 -1.09 17.46
CA SER A 278 3.90 -0.99 16.82
C SER A 278 4.03 -2.05 15.75
N LEU A 279 4.57 -1.70 14.58
CA LEU A 279 4.80 -2.66 13.51
C LEU A 279 5.64 -3.84 13.99
N VAL A 280 5.27 -5.02 13.54
CA VAL A 280 6.19 -6.16 13.43
C VAL A 280 6.85 -6.13 12.06
N GLY A 281 6.11 -5.76 11.02
CA GLY A 281 6.49 -5.82 9.61
C GLY A 281 6.63 -7.25 9.08
N ASN A 282 5.81 -8.18 9.55
CA ASN A 282 5.92 -9.59 9.21
C ASN A 282 5.22 -9.98 7.90
N SER A 283 4.33 -9.13 7.41
CA SER A 283 3.66 -9.28 6.11
C SER A 283 3.65 -8.01 5.29
N ALA A 284 3.57 -8.19 3.98
CA ALA A 284 3.26 -7.17 2.99
C ALA A 284 2.16 -7.72 2.09
N GLU A 285 1.17 -6.90 1.76
CA GLU A 285 0.01 -7.37 1.01
C GLU A 285 -0.54 -6.35 0.00
N TRP A 286 -1.20 -6.90 -1.03
CA TRP A 286 -1.90 -6.18 -2.09
C TRP A 286 -3.31 -6.73 -2.18
N VAL A 287 -4.29 -5.94 -1.74
CA VAL A 287 -5.57 -6.46 -1.28
C VAL A 287 -6.72 -5.71 -1.94
N VAL A 288 -7.78 -6.48 -2.24
CA VAL A 288 -9.14 -5.97 -2.34
C VAL A 288 -9.91 -6.46 -1.12
N GLU A 289 -10.54 -5.54 -0.40
CA GLU A 289 -11.17 -5.79 0.89
C GLU A 289 -12.68 -5.48 0.91
N ALA A 290 -13.42 -6.30 1.65
CA ALA A 290 -14.72 -5.95 2.21
C ALA A 290 -14.52 -5.37 3.62
N PRO A 291 -14.54 -4.03 3.81
CA PRO A 291 -14.16 -3.43 5.09
C PRO A 291 -15.21 -3.65 6.17
N THR A 292 -14.86 -3.37 7.42
CA THR A 292 -15.83 -3.34 8.52
C THR A 292 -16.52 -1.98 8.57
N VAL A 293 -17.85 -1.97 8.47
CA VAL A 293 -18.68 -0.76 8.56
C VAL A 293 -19.79 -0.99 9.58
N GLY A 294 -19.91 -0.09 10.56
CA GLY A 294 -20.90 -0.24 11.62
C GLY A 294 -20.70 -1.47 12.51
N GLY A 295 -19.45 -1.96 12.61
CA GLY A 295 -19.08 -3.11 13.46
C GLY A 295 -19.33 -4.49 12.83
N SER A 296 -19.58 -4.56 11.52
CA SER A 296 -19.68 -5.82 10.78
C SER A 296 -19.04 -5.69 9.41
N LEU A 297 -18.62 -6.81 8.82
CA LEU A 297 -18.14 -6.82 7.44
C LEU A 297 -19.23 -6.29 6.52
N ALA A 298 -18.86 -5.35 5.66
CA ALA A 298 -19.74 -4.74 4.69
C ALA A 298 -20.17 -5.74 3.62
N THR A 299 -21.27 -5.42 2.95
CA THR A 299 -21.59 -6.09 1.68
C THR A 299 -20.58 -5.65 0.64
N MET A 300 -19.84 -6.62 0.08
CA MET A 300 -18.84 -6.35 -0.96
C MET A 300 -19.49 -5.77 -2.21
N VAL A 301 -18.98 -4.63 -2.64
CA VAL A 301 -19.31 -3.96 -3.90
C VAL A 301 -18.88 -4.80 -5.11
N ASP A 302 -19.68 -4.77 -6.17
CA ASP A 302 -19.28 -5.35 -7.46
C ASP A 302 -18.34 -4.36 -8.16
N TYR A 303 -17.06 -4.71 -8.19
CA TYR A 303 -16.01 -3.95 -8.86
C TYR A 303 -15.69 -4.52 -10.25
N THR A 304 -16.42 -5.55 -10.70
CA THR A 304 -16.22 -6.34 -11.92
C THR A 304 -14.88 -7.08 -11.96
N ARG A 305 -13.80 -6.38 -12.27
CA ARG A 305 -12.41 -6.84 -12.25
C ARG A 305 -11.48 -5.63 -12.27
N ILE A 306 -10.34 -5.72 -11.61
CA ILE A 306 -9.34 -4.64 -11.58
C ILE A 306 -7.91 -5.17 -11.64
N PRO A 307 -7.08 -4.64 -12.54
CA PRO A 307 -5.65 -4.97 -12.63
C PRO A 307 -4.83 -4.25 -11.55
N PHE A 308 -3.80 -4.95 -11.10
CA PHE A 308 -2.72 -4.46 -10.24
C PHE A 308 -1.39 -4.74 -10.95
N TRP A 309 -0.46 -3.80 -10.90
CA TRP A 309 0.90 -4.00 -11.39
C TRP A 309 1.93 -3.29 -10.51
N ASP A 310 3.20 -3.58 -10.77
CA ASP A 310 4.35 -3.13 -9.99
C ASP A 310 4.14 -3.34 -8.47
N SER A 311 3.48 -4.47 -8.15
CA SER A 311 3.18 -4.92 -6.80
C SER A 311 4.39 -5.64 -6.20
N TYR A 312 5.25 -4.88 -5.52
CA TYR A 312 6.45 -5.37 -4.84
C TYR A 312 6.74 -4.66 -3.51
N ALA A 313 7.57 -5.30 -2.70
CA ALA A 313 7.97 -4.84 -1.38
C ALA A 313 9.45 -5.11 -1.11
N TYR A 314 10.03 -4.33 -0.21
CA TYR A 314 11.38 -4.56 0.32
C TYR A 314 11.34 -4.65 1.83
N THR A 315 12.21 -5.49 2.40
CA THR A 315 12.49 -5.44 3.83
C THR A 315 13.49 -4.33 4.19
N GLU A 316 13.65 -4.07 5.48
CA GLU A 316 14.70 -3.19 6.03
C GLU A 316 16.13 -3.63 5.61
N ALA A 317 16.31 -4.93 5.34
CA ALA A 317 17.55 -5.48 4.77
C ALA A 317 17.62 -5.38 3.23
N TYR A 318 16.67 -4.70 2.59
CA TYR A 318 16.50 -4.59 1.14
C TYR A 318 16.35 -5.94 0.43
N THR A 319 15.71 -6.92 1.09
CA THR A 319 15.28 -8.15 0.40
C THR A 319 14.00 -7.88 -0.37
N PHE A 320 14.03 -8.13 -1.68
CA PHE A 320 12.88 -7.97 -2.59
C PHE A 320 11.86 -9.10 -2.47
N TYR A 321 10.58 -8.73 -2.51
CA TYR A 321 9.43 -9.62 -2.61
C TYR A 321 8.42 -9.05 -3.61
N ASP A 322 7.75 -9.93 -4.34
CA ASP A 322 6.64 -9.58 -5.23
C ASP A 322 5.52 -10.64 -5.15
N VAL A 323 4.47 -10.45 -5.95
CA VAL A 323 3.35 -11.39 -6.04
C VAL A 323 3.74 -12.78 -6.54
N ALA A 324 4.85 -12.94 -7.28
CA ALA A 324 5.35 -14.25 -7.71
C ALA A 324 5.92 -15.08 -6.56
N SER A 325 6.47 -14.42 -5.54
CA SER A 325 6.95 -15.03 -4.29
C SER A 325 5.91 -15.07 -3.16
N SER A 326 4.71 -14.54 -3.42
CA SER A 326 3.63 -14.40 -2.45
C SER A 326 2.61 -15.52 -2.51
N THR A 327 1.74 -15.60 -1.50
CA THR A 327 0.64 -16.56 -1.48
C THR A 327 -0.68 -15.87 -1.85
N PRO A 328 -1.46 -16.41 -2.80
CA PRO A 328 -2.78 -15.87 -3.11
C PRO A 328 -3.78 -16.11 -1.97
N VAL A 329 -4.73 -15.20 -1.85
CA VAL A 329 -5.81 -15.21 -0.88
C VAL A 329 -7.13 -14.99 -1.61
N ASP A 330 -8.07 -15.90 -1.44
CA ASP A 330 -9.43 -15.75 -1.95
C ASP A 330 -10.37 -15.24 -0.85
N MET A 331 -11.29 -14.35 -1.23
CA MET A 331 -12.33 -13.85 -0.33
C MET A 331 -13.53 -14.81 -0.33
N GLU A 332 -13.74 -15.51 0.79
CA GLU A 332 -14.83 -16.46 1.00
C GLU A 332 -15.89 -15.93 1.98
N VAL A 333 -17.09 -15.68 1.47
CA VAL A 333 -18.26 -15.29 2.28
C VAL A 333 -19.26 -16.45 2.30
N GLY A 334 -19.45 -17.03 3.48
CA GLY A 334 -20.28 -18.23 3.64
C GLY A 334 -19.61 -19.45 2.99
N THR A 335 -20.13 -19.87 1.84
CA THR A 335 -19.60 -20.99 1.03
C THR A 335 -19.31 -20.56 -0.41
N SER A 336 -19.18 -19.26 -0.64
CA SER A 336 -18.99 -18.67 -1.97
C SER A 336 -17.74 -17.82 -1.98
N ILE A 337 -16.91 -18.02 -3.01
CA ILE A 337 -15.85 -17.07 -3.31
C ILE A 337 -16.49 -15.85 -3.94
N VAL A 338 -16.22 -14.69 -3.37
CA VAL A 338 -16.75 -13.39 -3.79
C VAL A 338 -15.70 -12.59 -4.56
N SER A 339 -14.42 -12.80 -4.25
CA SER A 339 -13.31 -12.09 -4.85
C SER A 339 -12.06 -12.97 -4.88
N TYR A 340 -11.28 -12.95 -5.95
CA TYR A 340 -10.03 -13.72 -6.06
C TYR A 340 -9.01 -13.08 -7.01
N PRO A 341 -7.70 -13.24 -6.77
CA PRO A 341 -6.65 -12.78 -7.68
C PRO A 341 -6.37 -13.78 -8.82
N GLU A 342 -6.13 -13.30 -10.04
CA GLU A 342 -5.56 -14.05 -11.16
C GLU A 342 -4.12 -13.56 -11.39
N TYR A 343 -3.14 -14.45 -11.21
CA TYR A 343 -1.73 -14.15 -11.46
C TYR A 343 -1.48 -13.83 -12.95
N LEU A 344 -0.84 -12.70 -13.25
CA LEU A 344 -0.53 -12.28 -14.61
C LEU A 344 0.97 -12.22 -14.93
N GLY A 345 1.83 -12.36 -13.94
CA GLY A 345 3.28 -12.36 -14.12
C GLY A 345 4.01 -11.64 -12.99
N ILE A 346 5.25 -11.27 -13.27
CA ILE A 346 6.12 -10.55 -12.32
C ILE A 346 5.41 -9.27 -11.88
N GLU A 347 5.25 -9.13 -10.56
CA GLU A 347 4.65 -7.94 -9.92
C GLU A 347 3.22 -7.60 -10.39
N ALA A 348 2.51 -8.51 -11.10
CA ALA A 348 1.22 -8.19 -11.72
C ALA A 348 0.15 -9.28 -11.55
N PHE A 349 -1.08 -8.84 -11.31
CA PHE A 349 -2.25 -9.71 -11.19
C PHE A 349 -3.54 -8.95 -11.52
N THR A 350 -4.68 -9.64 -11.55
CA THR A 350 -6.01 -9.02 -11.69
C THR A 350 -6.96 -9.60 -10.67
N MET A 351 -7.66 -8.76 -9.93
CA MET A 351 -8.72 -9.17 -9.03
C MET A 351 -10.02 -9.38 -9.81
N HIS A 352 -10.78 -10.41 -9.45
CA HIS A 352 -12.07 -10.74 -10.05
C HIS A 352 -13.16 -10.77 -9.00
N PHE A 353 -14.25 -10.05 -9.26
CA PHE A 353 -15.48 -10.19 -8.49
C PHE A 353 -16.33 -11.39 -9.00
N GLN A 354 -17.14 -11.98 -8.13
CA GLN A 354 -18.06 -13.10 -8.42
C GLN A 354 -19.51 -12.84 -8.04
#